data_AF-A0A2Z7ACS0-F1
#
_entry.id   AF-A0A2Z7ACS0-F1
#
_cell.length_a   1.000
_cell.length_b   1.000
_cell.length_c   1.000
_cell.angle_alpha   90.00
_cell.angle_beta   90.00
_cell.angle_gamma   90.00
#
_symmetry.space_group_name_H-M   'P 1'
#
loop_
_entity.id
_entity.type
_entity.pdbx_description
1 polymer ?
#
loop_
_entity_poly.entity_id
_entity_poly.type
_entity_poly.pdbx_seq_one_letter_code
_entity_poly.pdbx_strand_id
1 'polypeptide(L)'
;MKKKEERYKRDDKTDERAVDRSKERSKDRRMRTRGDKRTSRKHDRKVLVAEESTKSWADTDSESSSSSSSSSDSEQVEVHCLMADQTSDDEVFDFSNVEFTCEDLVQELNDMVHEYKSLSHTFEEIKAENASLKNSSIESISDELEDTDSLKTELSKLKIENDLLRNESSELKAEVEILTKEMSSWNQSARALHKLQESQKSVYDRTGLGFSSS
;
A
#
# COMPACT_ATOMS: atom_id res chain seq x y z
N MET A 1 -51.22 -18.30 34.14
CA MET A 1 -51.89 -19.56 33.68
C MET A 1 -52.68 -19.21 32.43
N LYS A 2 -52.84 -20.03 31.37
CA LYS A 2 -52.39 -21.39 30.97
C LYS A 2 -51.63 -21.22 29.62
N LYS A 3 -50.59 -21.96 29.17
CA LYS A 3 -50.17 -23.38 29.20
C LYS A 3 -50.78 -24.25 28.08
N LYS A 4 -49.94 -24.63 27.09
CA LYS A 4 -50.08 -25.74 26.07
C LYS A 4 -51.21 -25.57 25.01
N GLU A 5 -51.38 -26.38 23.95
CA GLU A 5 -50.82 -27.68 23.46
C GLU A 5 -51.04 -27.82 21.91
N GLU A 6 -50.36 -28.58 21.02
CA GLU A 6 -48.93 -28.99 20.86
C GLU A 6 -48.63 -29.75 19.51
N ARG A 7 -47.40 -29.61 18.97
CA ARG A 7 -46.57 -30.61 18.20
C ARG A 7 -46.87 -31.03 16.72
N TYR A 8 -45.77 -31.51 16.08
CA TYR A 8 -45.61 -32.32 14.83
C TYR A 8 -45.89 -31.63 13.47
N LYS A 9 -45.23 -31.96 12.33
CA LYS A 9 -44.29 -33.07 11.99
C LYS A 9 -43.01 -32.63 11.23
N ARG A 10 -42.02 -33.54 11.13
CA ARG A 10 -41.02 -33.66 10.04
C ARG A 10 -41.58 -34.52 8.89
N ASP A 11 -41.02 -34.42 7.69
CA ASP A 11 -40.70 -35.54 6.77
C ASP A 11 -39.81 -35.02 5.62
N ASP A 12 -39.12 -35.91 4.91
CA ASP A 12 -37.95 -35.59 4.07
C ASP A 12 -38.25 -35.14 2.62
N LYS A 13 -37.27 -34.44 2.00
CA LYS A 13 -36.65 -34.91 0.74
C LYS A 13 -35.36 -34.19 0.35
N THR A 14 -34.31 -34.99 0.18
CA THR A 14 -33.14 -34.68 -0.68
C THR A 14 -33.56 -34.76 -2.15
N ASP A 15 -33.05 -33.90 -3.01
CA ASP A 15 -33.18 -34.06 -4.46
C ASP A 15 -31.83 -33.80 -5.18
N GLU A 16 -31.12 -34.88 -5.47
CA GLU A 16 -29.89 -34.86 -6.28
C GLU A 16 -30.22 -35.13 -7.75
N ARG A 17 -30.20 -34.12 -8.64
CA ARG A 17 -29.88 -34.31 -10.08
C ARG A 17 -29.68 -33.03 -10.91
N ALA A 18 -28.41 -32.61 -10.99
CA ALA A 18 -27.79 -32.00 -12.17
C ALA A 18 -26.27 -32.29 -12.06
N VAL A 19 -25.47 -32.46 -13.11
CA VAL A 19 -25.61 -32.13 -14.54
C VAL A 19 -25.32 -33.36 -15.43
N ASP A 20 -25.77 -33.31 -16.68
CA ASP A 20 -25.66 -34.38 -17.70
C ASP A 20 -24.22 -34.64 -18.21
N ARG A 21 -23.99 -35.80 -18.85
CA ARG A 21 -22.70 -36.26 -19.40
C ARG A 21 -22.52 -35.91 -20.88
N SER A 22 -21.91 -34.76 -21.17
CA SER A 22 -21.39 -34.44 -22.51
C SER A 22 -19.91 -34.78 -22.64
N LYS A 23 -19.53 -35.73 -23.51
CA LYS A 23 -18.16 -36.26 -23.63
C LYS A 23 -17.69 -36.47 -25.08
N GLU A 24 -17.23 -35.41 -25.72
CA GLU A 24 -16.54 -35.44 -27.01
C GLU A 24 -15.55 -34.25 -27.08
N ARG A 25 -14.22 -34.36 -27.26
CA ARG A 25 -13.26 -35.33 -27.84
C ARG A 25 -12.82 -35.04 -29.30
N SER A 26 -12.19 -33.88 -29.51
CA SER A 26 -11.23 -33.62 -30.61
C SER A 26 -10.44 -32.33 -30.30
N LYS A 27 -9.21 -32.08 -30.78
CA LYS A 27 -8.19 -32.94 -31.44
C LYS A 27 -6.80 -32.29 -31.27
N ASP A 28 -5.74 -33.09 -31.40
CA ASP A 28 -4.34 -32.63 -31.35
C ASP A 28 -4.03 -31.59 -32.45
N ARG A 29 -3.45 -30.44 -32.04
CA ARG A 29 -2.64 -29.55 -32.90
C ARG A 29 -1.43 -28.97 -32.16
N ARG A 30 -0.49 -29.85 -31.82
CA ARG A 30 0.91 -29.52 -31.53
C ARG A 30 1.51 -28.60 -32.61
N MET A 31 1.81 -27.35 -32.24
CA MET A 31 2.75 -26.48 -32.97
C MET A 31 3.87 -26.04 -32.04
N ARG A 32 5.12 -26.36 -32.39
CA ARG A 32 6.33 -25.89 -31.71
C ARG A 32 6.94 -24.76 -32.52
N THR A 33 7.11 -23.60 -31.92
CA THR A 33 8.06 -22.56 -32.37
C THR A 33 9.13 -22.39 -31.31
N ARG A 34 10.41 -22.47 -31.71
CA ARG A 34 11.55 -22.17 -30.82
C ARG A 34 11.73 -20.66 -30.75
N GLY A 35 11.41 -20.07 -29.61
CA GLY A 35 11.91 -18.74 -29.22
C GLY A 35 13.06 -18.90 -28.23
N ASP A 36 14.29 -19.03 -28.72
CA ASP A 36 15.47 -19.07 -27.83
C ASP A 36 16.04 -17.66 -27.65
N LYS A 37 15.94 -17.13 -26.42
CA LYS A 37 16.78 -16.06 -25.87
C LYS A 37 16.57 -15.95 -24.36
N ARG A 38 17.66 -16.06 -23.61
CA ARG A 38 17.70 -15.88 -22.14
C ARG A 38 17.78 -14.40 -21.78
N THR A 39 17.05 -13.98 -20.74
CA THR A 39 17.34 -12.76 -19.95
C THR A 39 17.38 -13.10 -18.45
N SER A 40 18.44 -13.80 -18.05
CA SER A 40 18.64 -14.26 -16.68
C SER A 40 19.18 -13.15 -15.76
N ARG A 41 18.29 -12.42 -15.06
CA ARG A 41 18.70 -11.53 -13.95
C ARG A 41 17.59 -11.29 -12.91
N LYS A 42 17.04 -12.37 -12.32
CA LYS A 42 16.27 -12.24 -11.07
C LYS A 42 17.23 -12.04 -9.90
N HIS A 43 17.36 -10.81 -9.44
CA HIS A 43 17.96 -10.50 -8.15
C HIS A 43 16.86 -10.51 -7.09
N ASP A 44 16.61 -11.68 -6.50
CA ASP A 44 15.76 -11.80 -5.32
C ASP A 44 16.52 -11.25 -4.09
N ARG A 45 16.74 -9.93 -4.08
CA ARG A 45 17.25 -9.19 -2.91
C ARG A 45 16.18 -9.21 -1.83
N LYS A 46 16.19 -10.29 -1.04
CA LYS A 46 15.54 -10.33 0.26
C LYS A 46 16.16 -9.22 1.10
N VAL A 47 15.40 -8.16 1.36
CA VAL A 47 15.79 -7.14 2.34
C VAL A 47 15.70 -7.81 3.71
N LEU A 48 16.84 -8.25 4.22
CA LEU A 48 16.97 -8.54 5.64
C LEU A 48 16.89 -7.20 6.35
N VAL A 49 15.89 -7.04 7.23
CA VAL A 49 15.87 -5.95 8.19
C VAL A 49 17.07 -6.16 9.11
N ALA A 50 18.03 -5.24 9.04
CA ALA A 50 19.05 -5.13 10.08
C ALA A 50 18.44 -4.33 11.22
N GLU A 51 18.22 -4.97 12.37
CA GLU A 51 17.85 -4.26 13.59
C GLU A 51 19.04 -3.40 14.03
N GLU A 52 18.84 -2.08 14.05
CA GLU A 52 19.88 -1.15 14.48
C GLU A 52 19.99 -1.19 16.01
N SER A 53 21.19 -1.52 16.51
CA SER A 53 21.40 -1.76 17.93
C SER A 53 21.35 -0.45 18.71
N THR A 54 20.32 -0.29 19.56
CA THR A 54 20.23 0.78 20.56
C THR A 54 21.27 0.57 21.66
N LYS A 55 22.54 0.79 21.34
CA LYS A 55 23.68 0.54 22.22
C LYS A 55 23.85 1.70 23.21
N SER A 56 23.03 1.67 24.26
CA SER A 56 23.14 2.55 25.42
C SER A 56 24.53 2.40 26.06
N TRP A 57 25.33 3.45 26.00
CA TRP A 57 26.45 3.61 26.91
C TRP A 57 25.89 4.01 28.28
N ALA A 58 26.24 3.26 29.32
CA ALA A 58 25.93 3.62 30.69
C ALA A 58 27.15 4.30 31.30
N ASP A 59 26.94 5.45 31.96
CA ASP A 59 27.98 6.07 32.78
C ASP A 59 28.43 5.09 33.87
N THR A 60 29.73 5.09 34.14
CA THR A 60 30.35 4.23 35.15
C THR A 60 31.05 5.10 36.19
N ASP A 61 30.24 5.78 37.00
CA ASP A 61 30.71 6.55 38.16
C ASP A 61 31.50 5.63 39.10
N SER A 62 32.82 5.77 39.05
CA SER A 62 33.76 4.90 39.75
C SER A 62 34.14 5.48 41.10
N GLU A 63 33.13 5.61 41.98
CA GLU A 63 33.23 6.13 43.36
C GLU A 63 34.08 5.22 44.26
N SER A 64 35.40 5.24 44.04
CA SER A 64 36.40 4.52 44.83
C SER A 64 36.66 5.20 46.17
N SER A 65 35.76 4.98 47.12
CA SER A 65 36.00 5.32 48.54
C SER A 65 37.13 4.48 49.14
N SER A 66 37.98 5.08 49.99
CA SER A 66 38.89 4.35 50.87
C SER A 66 39.22 5.12 52.15
N SER A 67 38.64 4.67 53.25
CA SER A 67 39.00 5.00 54.64
C SER A 67 40.32 4.27 55.03
N SER A 68 41.05 4.56 56.11
CA SER A 68 40.69 5.18 57.39
C SER A 68 41.89 5.85 58.10
N SER A 69 41.57 6.61 59.15
CA SER A 69 42.46 7.27 60.13
C SER A 69 43.54 6.41 60.80
N SER A 70 44.62 7.05 61.26
CA SER A 70 45.07 6.98 62.67
C SER A 70 46.06 8.12 63.02
N SER A 71 46.30 8.34 64.31
CA SER A 71 47.25 9.32 64.87
C SER A 71 48.57 8.67 65.30
N SER A 72 49.64 9.47 65.41
CA SER A 72 50.33 9.67 66.69
C SER A 72 51.37 10.79 66.65
N ASP A 73 51.53 11.46 67.78
CA ASP A 73 52.63 12.38 68.09
C ASP A 73 53.86 11.58 68.53
N SER A 74 55.06 11.94 68.09
CA SER A 74 56.35 11.36 68.52
C SER A 74 57.54 12.21 68.04
N GLU A 75 58.49 12.44 68.94
CA GLU A 75 59.59 13.38 68.73
C GLU A 75 60.77 12.78 67.93
N GLN A 76 61.43 13.63 67.13
CA GLN A 76 62.81 13.53 66.63
C GLN A 76 63.45 12.12 66.50
N VAL A 77 63.15 11.43 65.40
CA VAL A 77 63.92 10.24 64.95
C VAL A 77 64.95 10.67 63.92
N GLU A 78 66.24 10.50 64.24
CA GLU A 78 67.37 10.81 63.37
C GLU A 78 67.54 9.76 62.25
N VAL A 79 66.70 9.83 61.23
CA VAL A 79 66.89 9.07 59.98
C VAL A 79 67.89 9.78 59.07
N HIS A 80 69.17 9.46 59.27
CA HIS A 80 70.30 9.96 58.49
C HIS A 80 70.13 9.70 56.99
N CYS A 81 69.72 10.72 56.22
CA CYS A 81 69.44 10.60 54.78
C CYS A 81 70.70 10.20 54.00
N LEU A 82 70.80 8.92 53.63
CA LEU A 82 71.79 8.43 52.69
C LEU A 82 71.45 8.93 51.29
N MET A 83 72.08 10.03 50.89
CA MET A 83 72.15 10.47 49.50
C MET A 83 72.85 9.38 48.68
N ALA A 84 72.07 8.57 47.98
CA ALA A 84 72.59 7.59 47.03
C ALA A 84 72.70 8.26 45.66
N ASP A 85 73.92 8.65 45.29
CA ASP A 85 74.23 9.23 43.97
C ASP A 85 74.05 8.16 42.87
N GLN A 86 72.82 8.02 42.36
CA GLN A 86 72.54 7.15 41.22
C GLN A 86 73.01 7.78 39.91
N THR A 87 74.31 7.67 39.66
CA THR A 87 74.94 8.05 38.38
C THR A 87 74.68 6.95 37.33
N SER A 88 73.47 6.91 36.79
CA SER A 88 73.11 6.03 35.67
C SER A 88 72.04 6.67 34.80
N ASP A 89 72.39 6.90 33.54
CA ASP A 89 71.51 7.27 32.43
C ASP A 89 70.47 8.36 32.74
N ASP A 90 70.97 9.60 32.74
CA ASP A 90 70.29 10.65 31.98
C ASP A 90 70.36 10.24 30.48
N GLU A 91 69.53 9.26 30.09
CA GLU A 91 69.10 9.10 28.70
C GLU A 91 68.30 10.36 28.36
N VAL A 92 69.04 11.43 28.06
CA VAL A 92 68.51 12.62 27.40
C VAL A 92 67.82 12.09 26.17
N PHE A 93 66.48 12.07 26.20
CA PHE A 93 65.69 11.72 25.04
C PHE A 93 66.12 12.68 23.93
N ASP A 94 66.86 12.14 22.94
CA ASP A 94 67.06 12.77 21.65
C ASP A 94 65.72 12.70 20.89
N PHE A 95 64.75 13.42 21.45
CA PHE A 95 63.71 14.04 20.67
C PHE A 95 64.45 14.85 19.62
N SER A 96 64.55 14.27 18.43
CA SER A 96 64.89 14.98 17.21
C SER A 96 63.81 16.04 17.02
N ASN A 97 64.01 17.19 17.68
CA ASN A 97 63.06 18.28 17.78
C ASN A 97 62.85 18.80 16.37
N VAL A 98 61.77 18.34 15.74
CA VAL A 98 61.13 19.07 14.66
C VAL A 98 60.85 20.44 15.25
N GLU A 99 61.60 21.45 14.78
CA GLU A 99 61.67 22.78 15.37
C GLU A 99 60.39 23.57 15.04
N PHE A 100 59.28 23.11 15.63
CA PHE A 100 57.96 23.65 15.48
C PHE A 100 57.86 24.86 16.40
N THR A 101 57.79 26.05 15.80
CA THR A 101 57.83 27.29 16.55
C THR A 101 56.49 27.53 17.24
N CYS A 102 56.46 28.44 18.23
CA CYS A 102 55.20 28.85 18.83
C CYS A 102 54.24 29.50 17.81
N GLU A 103 54.75 30.05 16.71
CA GLU A 103 53.93 30.59 15.62
C GLU A 103 53.22 29.46 14.86
N ASP A 104 53.92 28.37 14.57
CA ASP A 104 53.34 27.21 13.86
C ASP A 104 52.22 26.54 14.69
N LEU A 105 52.40 26.42 16.02
CA LEU A 105 51.34 25.98 16.94
C LEU A 105 50.11 26.89 16.94
N VAL A 106 50.33 28.21 16.87
CA VAL A 106 49.24 29.20 16.84
C VAL A 106 48.52 29.16 15.48
N GLN A 107 49.25 28.95 14.40
CA GLN A 107 48.69 28.81 13.05
C GLN A 107 47.83 27.54 12.93
N GLU A 108 48.37 26.37 13.29
CA GLU A 108 47.65 25.08 13.29
C GLU A 108 46.37 25.15 14.14
N LEU A 109 46.43 25.79 15.32
CA LEU A 109 45.26 26.01 16.18
C LEU A 109 44.23 26.95 15.54
N ASN A 110 44.67 28.02 14.89
CA ASN A 110 43.79 28.98 14.23
C ASN A 110 43.10 28.37 12.99
N ASP A 111 43.80 27.52 12.24
CA ASP A 111 43.26 26.78 11.11
C ASP A 111 42.23 25.73 11.57
N MET A 112 42.52 24.93 12.61
CA MET A 112 41.53 24.03 13.23
C MET A 112 40.28 24.80 13.72
N VAL A 113 40.45 25.99 14.29
CA VAL A 113 39.34 26.86 14.70
C VAL A 113 38.57 27.41 13.49
N HIS A 114 39.23 27.64 12.35
CA HIS A 114 38.57 28.04 11.11
C HIS A 114 37.80 26.90 10.47
N GLU A 115 38.38 25.70 10.38
CA GLU A 115 37.70 24.49 9.90
C GLU A 115 36.47 24.16 10.77
N TYR A 116 36.60 24.21 12.10
CA TYR A 116 35.46 23.99 13.00
C TYR A 116 34.31 24.97 12.77
N LYS A 117 34.61 26.27 12.55
CA LYS A 117 33.59 27.27 12.19
C LYS A 117 32.94 26.94 10.86
N SER A 118 33.72 26.60 9.83
CA SER A 118 33.22 26.21 8.51
C SER A 118 32.31 24.98 8.59
N LEU A 119 32.74 23.93 9.31
CA LEU A 119 31.96 22.71 9.53
C LEU A 119 30.66 23.01 10.28
N SER A 120 30.71 23.82 11.34
CA SER A 120 29.53 24.26 12.10
C SER A 120 28.51 25.01 11.24
N HIS A 121 28.97 25.88 10.34
CA HIS A 121 28.09 26.53 9.34
C HIS A 121 27.44 25.52 8.39
N THR A 122 28.21 24.58 7.82
CA THR A 122 27.64 23.54 6.93
C THR A 122 26.66 22.61 7.66
N PHE A 123 26.87 22.37 8.96
CA PHE A 123 25.95 21.56 9.76
C PHE A 123 24.58 22.23 9.93
N GLU A 124 24.55 23.52 10.27
CA GLU A 124 23.28 24.26 10.38
C GLU A 124 22.60 24.46 9.01
N GLU A 125 23.37 24.57 7.92
CA GLU A 125 22.84 24.58 6.54
C GLU A 125 22.18 23.24 6.18
N ILE A 126 22.87 22.10 6.36
CA ILE A 126 22.34 20.75 6.12
C ILE A 126 21.10 20.48 6.99
N LYS A 127 21.09 20.98 8.24
CA LYS A 127 19.96 20.89 9.17
C LYS A 127 18.75 21.70 8.70
N ALA A 128 18.96 22.89 8.14
CA ALA A 128 17.91 23.70 7.52
C ALA A 128 17.38 23.06 6.22
N GLU A 129 18.25 22.52 5.37
CA GLU A 129 17.86 21.76 4.18
C GLU A 129 17.03 20.52 4.56
N ASN A 130 17.47 19.75 5.56
CA ASN A 130 16.76 18.56 6.04
C ASN A 130 15.35 18.89 6.59
N ALA A 131 15.18 20.04 7.24
CA ALA A 131 13.88 20.55 7.65
C ALA A 131 13.02 20.96 6.44
N SER A 132 13.60 21.65 5.45
CA SER A 132 12.92 22.03 4.20
C SER A 132 12.43 20.81 3.41
N LEU A 133 13.29 19.81 3.21
CA LEU A 133 12.99 18.55 2.52
C LEU A 133 11.89 17.74 3.22
N LYS A 134 11.84 17.77 4.56
CA LYS A 134 10.74 17.16 5.33
C LYS A 134 9.43 17.90 5.09
N ASN A 135 9.43 19.23 5.09
CA ASN A 135 8.24 20.02 4.83
C ASN A 135 7.71 19.77 3.41
N SER A 136 8.55 19.85 2.38
CA SER A 136 8.14 19.59 0.99
C SER A 136 7.68 18.15 0.76
N SER A 137 8.22 17.18 1.50
CA SER A 137 7.77 15.78 1.47
C SER A 137 6.37 15.64 2.09
N ILE A 138 6.13 16.25 3.26
CA ILE A 138 4.82 16.24 3.93
C ILE A 138 3.75 16.96 3.07
N GLU A 139 4.10 18.11 2.49
CA GLU A 139 3.23 18.91 1.63
C GLU A 139 2.85 18.13 0.35
N SER A 140 3.84 17.55 -0.35
CA SER A 140 3.59 16.70 -1.52
C SER A 140 2.77 15.44 -1.22
N ILE A 141 2.86 14.89 -0.02
CA ILE A 141 2.05 13.73 0.42
C ILE A 141 0.62 14.17 0.78
N SER A 142 0.42 15.41 1.24
CA SER A 142 -0.89 15.97 1.56
C SER A 142 -1.75 16.14 0.30
N ASP A 143 -1.17 16.73 -0.76
CA ASP A 143 -1.87 16.96 -2.03
C ASP A 143 -2.28 15.63 -2.69
N GLU A 144 -1.36 14.66 -2.77
CA GLU A 144 -1.65 13.32 -3.33
C GLU A 144 -2.72 12.58 -2.51
N LEU A 145 -2.76 12.78 -1.18
CA LEU A 145 -3.78 12.16 -0.32
C LEU A 145 -5.18 12.73 -0.60
N GLU A 146 -5.34 14.05 -0.71
CA GLU A 146 -6.64 14.67 -1.01
C GLU A 146 -7.18 14.24 -2.38
N ASP A 147 -6.32 14.16 -3.41
CA ASP A 147 -6.67 13.62 -4.72
C ASP A 147 -7.13 12.15 -4.65
N THR A 148 -6.47 11.30 -3.85
CA THR A 148 -6.89 9.88 -3.73
C THR A 148 -8.24 9.70 -3.05
N ASP A 149 -8.56 10.51 -2.03
CA ASP A 149 -9.88 10.46 -1.39
C ASP A 149 -10.97 11.07 -2.29
N SER A 150 -10.66 12.14 -3.04
CA SER A 150 -11.52 12.71 -4.07
C SER A 150 -11.93 11.66 -5.11
N LEU A 151 -10.95 11.02 -5.77
CA LEU A 151 -11.18 9.95 -6.77
C LEU A 151 -11.96 8.76 -6.21
N LYS A 152 -11.77 8.44 -4.93
CA LYS A 152 -12.49 7.37 -4.21
C LYS A 152 -13.96 7.73 -3.95
N THR A 153 -14.30 9.01 -3.75
CA THR A 153 -15.71 9.45 -3.72
C THR A 153 -16.34 9.40 -5.11
N GLU A 154 -15.64 9.81 -6.16
CA GLU A 154 -16.15 9.74 -7.53
C GLU A 154 -16.42 8.30 -7.99
N LEU A 155 -15.48 7.38 -7.73
CA LEU A 155 -15.69 5.94 -7.98
C LEU A 155 -16.91 5.39 -7.23
N SER A 156 -17.14 5.84 -6.00
CA SER A 156 -18.29 5.42 -5.20
C SER A 156 -19.61 5.92 -5.79
N LYS A 157 -19.64 7.16 -6.28
CA LYS A 157 -20.78 7.76 -7.00
C LYS A 157 -21.06 7.05 -8.32
N LEU A 158 -20.05 6.88 -9.17
CA LEU A 158 -20.16 6.21 -10.47
C LEU A 158 -20.63 4.76 -10.34
N LYS A 159 -20.25 4.07 -9.26
CA LYS A 159 -20.74 2.72 -8.97
C LYS A 159 -22.24 2.68 -8.72
N ILE A 160 -22.77 3.61 -7.90
CA ILE A 160 -24.21 3.72 -7.63
C ILE A 160 -24.98 4.06 -8.91
N GLU A 161 -24.46 4.98 -9.72
CA GLU A 161 -25.03 5.36 -11.01
C GLU A 161 -25.04 4.19 -12.01
N ASN A 162 -23.98 3.39 -12.05
CA ASN A 162 -23.92 2.19 -12.89
C ASN A 162 -24.89 1.09 -12.43
N ASP A 163 -25.03 0.87 -11.12
CA ASP A 163 -26.02 -0.05 -10.55
C ASP A 163 -27.45 0.40 -10.85
N LEU A 164 -27.75 1.72 -10.84
CA LEU A 164 -29.04 2.30 -11.22
C LEU A 164 -29.34 2.09 -12.72
N LEU A 165 -28.44 2.52 -13.61
CA LEU A 165 -28.60 2.41 -15.06
C LEU A 165 -28.77 0.94 -15.52
N ARG A 166 -28.14 -0.02 -14.83
CA ARG A 166 -28.35 -1.46 -15.08
C ARG A 166 -29.76 -1.92 -14.71
N ASN A 167 -30.36 -1.36 -13.66
CA ASN A 167 -31.73 -1.67 -13.27
C ASN A 167 -32.73 -1.08 -14.28
N GLU A 168 -32.59 0.21 -14.63
CA GLU A 168 -33.41 0.89 -15.64
C GLU A 168 -33.34 0.19 -17.01
N SER A 169 -32.13 -0.20 -17.45
CA SER A 169 -31.92 -0.98 -18.67
C SER A 169 -32.59 -2.36 -18.62
N SER A 170 -32.70 -2.97 -17.44
CA SER A 170 -33.40 -4.24 -17.25
C SER A 170 -34.92 -4.08 -17.30
N GLU A 171 -35.45 -2.98 -16.76
CA GLU A 171 -36.87 -2.63 -16.78
C GLU A 171 -37.33 -2.28 -18.21
N LEU A 172 -36.62 -1.38 -18.90
CA LEU A 172 -36.86 -1.04 -20.31
C LEU A 172 -36.82 -2.27 -21.21
N LYS A 173 -35.91 -3.22 -20.95
CA LYS A 173 -35.87 -4.49 -21.70
C LYS A 173 -37.15 -5.31 -21.48
N ALA A 174 -37.65 -5.40 -20.24
CA ALA A 174 -38.88 -6.12 -19.95
C ALA A 174 -40.10 -5.45 -20.60
N GLU A 175 -40.17 -4.12 -20.61
CA GLU A 175 -41.21 -3.35 -21.28
C GLU A 175 -41.18 -3.55 -22.82
N VAL A 176 -40.00 -3.52 -23.44
CA VAL A 176 -39.82 -3.86 -24.87
C VAL A 176 -40.27 -5.29 -25.17
N GLU A 177 -40.00 -6.26 -24.28
CA GLU A 177 -40.51 -7.62 -24.43
C GLU A 177 -42.04 -7.74 -24.26
N ILE A 178 -42.69 -6.83 -23.53
CA ILE A 178 -44.17 -6.75 -23.42
C ILE A 178 -44.75 -6.12 -24.69
N LEU A 179 -44.28 -4.93 -25.08
CA LEU A 179 -44.73 -4.22 -26.28
C LEU A 179 -44.54 -5.05 -27.55
N THR A 180 -43.47 -5.85 -27.63
CA THR A 180 -43.26 -6.80 -28.74
C THR A 180 -44.36 -7.87 -28.81
N LYS A 181 -44.81 -8.39 -27.66
CA LYS A 181 -45.90 -9.38 -27.59
C LYS A 181 -47.23 -8.72 -27.97
N GLU A 182 -47.53 -7.54 -27.45
CA GLU A 182 -48.74 -6.78 -27.79
C GLU A 182 -48.81 -6.45 -29.28
N MET A 183 -47.70 -5.94 -29.86
CA MET A 183 -47.62 -5.64 -31.29
C MET A 183 -47.80 -6.90 -32.14
N SER A 184 -47.37 -8.08 -31.67
CA SER A 184 -47.65 -9.35 -32.35
C SER A 184 -49.15 -9.71 -32.33
N SER A 185 -49.83 -9.48 -31.21
CA SER A 185 -51.29 -9.69 -31.06
C SER A 185 -52.10 -8.70 -31.90
N TRP A 186 -51.70 -7.42 -31.93
CA TRP A 186 -52.29 -6.41 -32.81
C TRP A 186 -52.15 -6.78 -34.29
N ASN A 187 -50.98 -7.26 -34.72
CA ASN A 187 -50.77 -7.75 -36.08
C ASN A 187 -51.64 -8.97 -36.43
N GLN A 188 -51.88 -9.87 -35.48
CA GLN A 188 -52.80 -11.00 -35.68
C GLN A 188 -54.27 -10.52 -35.79
N SER A 189 -54.69 -9.61 -34.90
CA SER A 189 -56.03 -9.02 -34.92
C SER A 189 -56.31 -8.26 -36.22
N ALA A 190 -55.37 -7.42 -36.68
CA ALA A 190 -55.49 -6.70 -37.95
C ALA A 190 -55.62 -7.65 -39.16
N ARG A 191 -54.89 -8.77 -39.16
CA ARG A 191 -55.02 -9.81 -40.20
C ARG A 191 -56.36 -10.55 -40.15
N ALA A 192 -56.94 -10.72 -38.96
CA ALA A 192 -58.28 -11.30 -38.81
C ALA A 192 -59.37 -10.32 -39.29
N LEU A 193 -59.25 -9.04 -38.93
CA LEU A 193 -60.15 -7.98 -39.36
C LEU A 193 -60.15 -7.81 -40.90
N HIS A 194 -58.97 -7.85 -41.54
CA HIS A 194 -58.86 -7.76 -43.00
C HIS A 194 -59.63 -8.89 -43.70
N LYS A 195 -59.48 -10.14 -43.22
CA LYS A 195 -60.21 -11.30 -43.74
C LYS A 195 -61.73 -11.19 -43.57
N LEU A 196 -62.19 -10.56 -42.48
CA LEU A 196 -63.60 -10.29 -42.24
C LEU A 196 -64.13 -9.19 -43.18
N GLN A 197 -63.31 -8.17 -43.48
CA GLN A 197 -63.64 -7.13 -44.46
C GLN A 197 -63.69 -7.69 -45.89
N GLU A 198 -62.77 -8.60 -46.26
CA GLU A 198 -62.77 -9.31 -47.54
C GLU A 198 -64.02 -10.18 -47.71
N SER A 199 -64.37 -10.97 -46.69
CA SER A 199 -65.58 -11.81 -46.75
C SER A 199 -66.86 -10.96 -46.80
N GLN A 200 -66.94 -9.88 -46.02
CA GLN A 200 -68.07 -8.94 -46.05
C GLN A 200 -68.28 -8.31 -47.45
N LYS A 201 -67.21 -7.85 -48.12
CA LYS A 201 -67.29 -7.37 -49.51
C LYS A 201 -67.88 -8.44 -50.43
N SER A 202 -67.36 -9.66 -50.36
CA SER A 202 -67.83 -10.78 -51.21
C SER A 202 -69.29 -11.18 -51.00
N VAL A 203 -69.89 -10.84 -49.86
CA VAL A 203 -71.34 -11.01 -49.60
C VAL A 203 -72.13 -9.92 -50.32
N TYR A 204 -71.73 -8.65 -50.25
CA TYR A 204 -72.43 -7.56 -50.95
C TYR A 204 -72.36 -7.72 -52.47
N ASP A 205 -71.20 -8.11 -53.03
CA ASP A 205 -71.04 -8.34 -54.48
C ASP A 205 -71.97 -9.45 -55.00
N ARG A 206 -72.29 -10.45 -54.17
CA ARG A 206 -73.25 -11.52 -54.48
C ARG A 206 -74.70 -11.13 -54.20
N THR A 207 -74.93 -10.10 -53.40
CA THR A 207 -76.26 -9.55 -53.09
C THR A 207 -76.64 -8.43 -54.07
N GLY A 208 -76.18 -8.54 -55.33
CA GLY A 208 -76.62 -7.68 -56.42
C GLY A 208 -78.11 -7.88 -56.65
N LEU A 209 -78.93 -6.99 -56.07
CA LEU A 209 -80.38 -7.08 -56.15
C LEU A 209 -80.83 -6.90 -57.60
N GLY A 210 -81.21 -8.02 -58.22
CA GLY A 210 -81.92 -8.07 -59.49
C GLY A 210 -83.33 -7.51 -59.33
N PHE A 211 -83.45 -6.18 -59.20
CA PHE A 211 -84.70 -5.45 -59.36
C PHE A 211 -85.13 -5.50 -60.83
N SER A 212 -85.67 -6.66 -61.24
CA SER A 212 -86.31 -6.84 -62.54
C SER A 212 -87.49 -5.90 -62.65
N SER A 213 -87.35 -4.87 -63.50
CA SER A 213 -88.40 -3.89 -63.77
C SER A 213 -89.47 -4.48 -64.71
N SER A 214 -90.68 -4.67 -64.18
CA SER A 214 -91.93 -4.99 -64.90
C SER A 214 -93.09 -4.25 -64.24
#